data_AF-A0A843FDX8-F1
#
_entry.id   AF-A0A843FDX8-F1
#
_cell.length_a   1.000
_cell.length_b   1.000
_cell.length_c   1.000
_cell.angle_alpha   90.00
_cell.angle_beta   90.00
_cell.angle_gamma   90.00
#
_symmetry.space_group_name_H-M   'P 1'
#
loop_
_entity.id
_entity.type
_entity.pdbx_description
1 polymer ?
#
loop_
_entity_poly.entity_id
_entity_poly.type
_entity_poly.pdbx_seq_one_letter_code
_entity_poly.pdbx_strand_id
1 'polypeptide(L)'
;LKKAKDLEVSAIGDFHSSAPNSNPGKEGIFCTKVPCSKSFFIAEHISEKVGSEKILYPSAGVPFKGALEDEANLIQIPAVTCEVLSAIGYSNEKICKRSYLQMKAFLEYFGIID
;
A
#
# COMPACT_ATOMS: atom_id res chain seq x y z
N LEU A 1 11.32 3.38 -9.92
CA LEU A 1 12.13 2.33 -9.24
C LEU A 1 13.64 2.54 -9.29
N LYS A 2 14.26 2.98 -10.41
CA LYS A 2 15.71 3.24 -10.46
C LYS A 2 16.21 4.11 -9.30
N LYS A 3 15.52 5.23 -9.02
CA LYS A 3 15.90 6.13 -7.92
C LYS A 3 15.77 5.48 -6.53
N ALA A 4 14.76 4.64 -6.30
CA ALA A 4 14.63 3.87 -5.07
C ALA A 4 15.78 2.84 -4.92
N LYS A 5 16.17 2.23 -6.06
CA LYS A 5 17.47 1.59 -6.36
C LYS A 5 18.64 2.32 -5.70
N ASP A 6 18.92 3.47 -6.29
CA ASP A 6 20.10 4.28 -6.02
C ASP A 6 20.14 4.85 -4.59
N LEU A 7 18.96 4.99 -3.94
CA LEU A 7 18.82 5.48 -2.57
C LEU A 7 18.72 4.36 -1.53
N GLU A 8 18.78 3.09 -1.95
CA GLU A 8 18.64 1.93 -1.07
C GLU A 8 17.39 1.99 -0.16
N VAL A 9 16.27 2.42 -0.74
CA VAL A 9 15.00 2.58 -0.02
C VAL A 9 14.57 1.25 0.62
N SER A 10 14.26 1.29 1.91
CA SER A 10 13.91 0.09 2.68
C SER A 10 12.54 -0.49 2.32
N ALA A 11 11.58 0.36 1.95
CA ALA A 11 10.25 -0.02 1.47
C ALA A 11 9.52 1.16 0.81
N ILE A 12 8.45 0.87 0.07
CA ILE A 12 7.60 1.87 -0.60
C ILE A 12 6.15 1.70 -0.12
N GLY A 13 5.55 2.79 0.35
CA GLY A 13 4.09 2.88 0.54
C GLY A 13 3.50 3.75 -0.57
N ASP A 14 2.54 3.20 -1.32
CA ASP A 14 1.83 3.91 -2.38
C ASP A 14 0.37 4.15 -1.95
N PHE A 15 0.00 5.41 -1.69
CA PHE A 15 -1.25 5.75 -1.00
C PHE A 15 -2.24 6.42 -1.96
N HIS A 16 -3.39 5.79 -2.14
CA HIS A 16 -4.42 6.16 -3.09
C HIS A 16 -5.77 6.34 -2.42
N SER A 17 -6.69 6.94 -3.18
CA SER A 17 -8.12 6.86 -2.94
C SER A 17 -8.79 6.12 -4.10
N SER A 18 -10.03 5.67 -3.91
CA SER A 18 -10.79 4.93 -4.92
C SER A 18 -10.77 5.61 -6.29
N ALA A 19 -10.40 4.82 -7.31
CA ALA A 19 -10.44 5.25 -8.70
C ALA A 19 -11.84 5.76 -9.13
N PRO A 20 -11.93 6.68 -10.10
CA PRO A 20 -13.21 7.10 -10.66
C PRO A 20 -14.04 5.91 -11.16
N ASN A 21 -15.30 5.84 -10.75
CA ASN A 21 -16.26 4.77 -11.07
C ASN A 21 -15.90 3.36 -10.53
N SER A 22 -14.96 3.24 -9.59
CA SER A 22 -14.76 2.00 -8.85
C SER A 22 -15.63 1.97 -7.59
N ASN A 23 -16.02 0.77 -7.17
CA ASN A 23 -16.66 0.55 -5.87
C ASN A 23 -15.94 -0.62 -5.18
N PRO A 24 -14.79 -0.39 -4.56
CA PRO A 24 -14.03 -1.43 -3.89
C PRO A 24 -14.75 -1.95 -2.62
N GLY A 25 -15.81 -1.28 -2.16
CA GLY A 25 -16.66 -1.69 -1.04
C GLY A 25 -16.03 -1.52 0.34
N LYS A 26 -14.70 -1.60 0.45
CA LYS A 26 -13.91 -1.40 1.67
C LYS A 26 -12.55 -0.77 1.35
N GLU A 27 -11.92 -0.19 2.36
CA GLU A 27 -10.52 0.26 2.29
C GLU A 27 -9.60 -0.97 2.29
N GLY A 28 -8.53 -0.92 1.49
CA GLY A 28 -7.67 -2.07 1.25
C GLY A 28 -6.18 -1.76 1.37
N ILE A 29 -5.41 -2.71 1.87
CA ILE A 29 -3.95 -2.74 1.82
C ILE A 29 -3.53 -3.92 0.95
N PHE A 30 -3.06 -3.62 -0.25
CA PHE A 30 -2.75 -4.57 -1.29
C PHE A 30 -1.30 -4.99 -1.14
N CYS A 31 -1.07 -6.29 -1.18
CA CYS A 31 0.25 -6.87 -0.99
C CYS A 31 0.41 -8.19 -1.73
N THR A 32 1.65 -8.63 -1.83
CA THR A 32 2.03 -9.94 -2.36
C THR A 32 2.98 -10.65 -1.40
N LYS A 33 3.05 -11.98 -1.49
CA LYS A 33 4.08 -12.78 -0.76
C LYS A 33 5.27 -13.17 -1.64
N VAL A 34 5.05 -13.21 -2.96
CA VAL A 34 6.03 -13.66 -3.94
C VAL A 34 6.28 -12.52 -4.93
N PRO A 35 7.54 -12.15 -5.20
CA PRO A 35 8.77 -12.73 -4.65
C PRO A 35 9.22 -12.06 -3.33
N CYS A 36 8.54 -11.02 -2.84
CA CYS A 36 8.93 -10.26 -1.65
C CYS A 36 7.93 -10.41 -0.49
N SER A 37 8.18 -11.34 0.44
CA SER A 37 7.26 -11.61 1.56
C SER A 37 7.14 -10.47 2.57
N LYS A 38 8.10 -9.54 2.61
CA LYS A 38 8.06 -8.36 3.48
C LYS A 38 6.84 -7.47 3.22
N SER A 39 6.36 -7.41 1.97
CA SER A 39 5.13 -6.70 1.61
C SER A 39 3.93 -7.17 2.45
N PHE A 40 3.77 -8.49 2.62
CA PHE A 40 2.70 -9.06 3.42
C PHE A 40 2.72 -8.62 4.89
N PHE A 41 3.89 -8.57 5.53
CA PHE A 41 4.01 -8.19 6.94
C PHE A 41 3.77 -6.69 7.17
N ILE A 42 4.23 -5.84 6.23
CA ILE A 42 3.91 -4.42 6.24
C ILE A 42 2.39 -4.24 6.14
N ALA A 43 1.75 -4.93 5.19
CA ALA A 43 0.31 -4.83 5.00
C ALA A 43 -0.50 -5.37 6.19
N GLU A 44 -0.02 -6.44 6.83
CA GLU A 44 -0.60 -6.99 8.06
C GLU A 44 -0.59 -5.96 9.19
N HIS A 45 0.56 -5.35 9.45
CA HIS A 45 0.68 -4.32 10.47
C HIS A 45 -0.26 -3.13 10.23
N ILE A 46 -0.29 -2.61 9.00
CA ILE A 46 -1.15 -1.47 8.65
C ILE A 46 -2.63 -1.86 8.81
N SER A 47 -3.01 -3.03 8.29
CA SER A 47 -4.38 -3.55 8.34
C SER A 47 -4.88 -3.66 9.79
N GLU A 48 -4.09 -4.25 10.69
CA GLU A 48 -4.43 -4.41 12.10
C GLU A 48 -4.52 -3.06 12.82
N LYS A 49 -3.63 -2.12 12.51
CA LYS A 49 -3.59 -0.79 13.13
C LYS A 49 -4.76 0.11 12.76
N VAL A 50 -5.15 0.11 11.48
CA VAL A 50 -6.11 1.10 10.97
C VAL A 50 -7.48 0.51 10.63
N GLY A 51 -7.62 -0.81 10.66
CA GLY A 51 -8.86 -1.53 10.35
C GLY A 51 -9.19 -1.59 8.85
N SER A 52 -8.20 -1.38 7.97
CA SER A 52 -8.35 -1.59 6.52
C SER A 52 -8.18 -3.07 6.19
N GLU A 53 -8.83 -3.57 5.14
CA GLU A 53 -8.75 -4.98 4.76
C GLU A 53 -7.39 -5.30 4.11
N LYS A 54 -6.70 -6.35 4.58
CA LYS A 54 -5.50 -6.84 3.89
C LYS A 54 -5.89 -7.67 2.68
N ILE A 55 -5.57 -7.19 1.48
CA ILE A 55 -5.84 -7.85 0.22
C ILE A 55 -4.55 -8.49 -0.27
N LEU A 56 -4.47 -9.82 -0.15
CA LEU A 56 -3.30 -10.59 -0.55
C LEU A 56 -3.48 -11.16 -1.97
N TYR A 57 -2.56 -10.79 -2.87
CA TYR A 57 -2.45 -11.38 -4.19
C TYR A 57 -1.37 -12.47 -4.23
N PRO A 58 -1.52 -13.47 -5.13
CA PRO A 58 -0.66 -14.65 -5.14
C PRO A 58 0.80 -14.33 -5.52
N SER A 59 1.01 -13.39 -6.45
CA SER A 59 2.35 -13.01 -6.92
C SER A 59 2.35 -11.60 -7.49
N ALA A 60 3.47 -10.90 -7.30
CA ALA A 60 3.71 -9.59 -7.87
C ALA A 60 3.70 -9.62 -9.40
N GLY A 61 3.04 -8.63 -10.00
CA GLY A 61 2.95 -8.40 -11.44
C GLY A 61 1.90 -9.26 -12.17
N VAL A 62 1.14 -10.08 -11.45
CA VAL A 62 0.05 -10.89 -12.01
C VAL A 62 -1.26 -10.10 -12.11
N PRO A 63 -1.80 -9.54 -11.00
CA PRO A 63 -3.05 -8.80 -11.07
C PRO A 63 -2.88 -7.42 -11.72
N PHE A 64 -1.76 -6.73 -11.49
CA PHE A 64 -1.56 -5.33 -11.91
C PHE A 64 -0.16 -5.07 -12.46
N LYS A 65 0.20 -5.72 -13.57
CA LYS A 65 1.46 -5.47 -14.27
C LYS A 65 1.71 -3.97 -14.49
N GLY A 66 2.87 -3.47 -14.05
CA GLY A 66 3.24 -2.06 -14.12
C GLY A 66 2.81 -1.21 -12.93
N ALA A 67 2.03 -1.72 -11.97
CA ALA A 67 1.75 -1.03 -10.73
C ALA A 67 3.02 -0.86 -9.88
N LEU A 68 3.13 0.25 -9.16
CA LEU A 68 4.35 0.57 -8.42
C LEU A 68 4.68 -0.49 -7.35
N GLU A 69 3.65 -0.96 -6.63
CA GLU A 69 3.80 -2.03 -5.63
C GLU A 69 4.30 -3.33 -6.25
N ASP A 70 3.64 -3.80 -7.30
CA ASP A 70 4.01 -5.01 -8.04
C ASP A 70 5.47 -4.93 -8.57
N GLU A 71 5.79 -3.86 -9.29
CA GLU A 71 7.12 -3.70 -9.89
C GLU A 71 8.22 -3.52 -8.84
N ALA A 72 7.93 -2.89 -7.70
CA ALA A 72 8.86 -2.80 -6.57
C ALA A 72 9.09 -4.17 -5.91
N ASN A 73 8.02 -4.91 -5.64
CA ASN A 73 8.11 -6.24 -5.03
C ASN A 73 8.83 -7.24 -5.93
N LEU A 74 8.64 -7.17 -7.26
CA LEU A 74 9.38 -7.98 -8.23
C LEU A 74 10.90 -7.81 -8.13
N ILE A 75 11.37 -6.60 -7.81
CA ILE A 75 12.80 -6.30 -7.65
C ILE A 75 13.28 -6.35 -6.19
N GLN A 76 12.50 -6.99 -5.29
CA GLN A 76 12.82 -7.15 -3.87
C GLN A 76 12.88 -5.85 -3.05
N ILE A 77 12.23 -4.77 -3.52
CA ILE A 77 11.94 -3.61 -2.67
C ILE A 77 10.54 -3.83 -2.09
N PRO A 78 10.39 -4.06 -0.77
CA PRO A 78 9.09 -4.28 -0.16
C PRO A 78 8.15 -3.10 -0.45
N ALA A 79 6.96 -3.39 -0.96
CA ALA A 79 5.98 -2.35 -1.23
C ALA A 79 4.56 -2.76 -0.90
N VAL A 80 3.71 -1.78 -0.61
CA VAL A 80 2.26 -1.95 -0.42
C VAL A 80 1.52 -0.83 -1.13
N THR A 81 0.35 -1.13 -1.66
CA THR A 81 -0.62 -0.12 -2.09
C THR A 81 -1.69 0.01 -1.01
N CYS A 82 -1.94 1.23 -0.53
CA CYS A 82 -2.96 1.53 0.44
C CYS A 82 -4.07 2.32 -0.25
N GLU A 83 -5.31 1.85 -0.21
CA GLU A 83 -6.44 2.50 -0.88
C GLU A 83 -7.56 2.81 0.11
N VAL A 84 -7.92 4.08 0.20
CA VAL A 84 -9.07 4.54 1.00
C VAL A 84 -10.30 4.76 0.14
N LEU A 85 -11.48 4.58 0.75
CA LEU A 85 -12.75 4.84 0.08
C LEU A 85 -12.96 6.34 -0.13
N SER A 86 -13.18 6.75 -1.37
CA SER A 86 -13.56 8.12 -1.72
C SER A 86 -14.72 8.15 -2.70
N ALA A 87 -15.55 9.19 -2.58
CA ALA A 87 -16.44 9.55 -3.68
C ALA A 87 -15.60 10.00 -4.88
N ILE A 88 -16.12 9.76 -6.08
CA ILE A 88 -15.42 9.98 -7.36
C ILE A 88 -14.83 11.39 -7.44
N GLY A 89 -13.52 11.49 -7.68
CA GLY A 89 -12.82 12.77 -7.91
C GLY A 89 -12.86 13.73 -6.73
N TYR A 90 -13.25 13.27 -5.54
CA TYR A 90 -13.47 14.10 -4.37
C TYR A 90 -12.63 13.62 -3.21
N SER A 91 -11.85 14.55 -2.64
CA SER A 91 -11.19 14.36 -1.36
C SER A 91 -11.85 15.26 -0.32
N ASN A 92 -12.02 14.73 0.88
CA ASN A 92 -12.45 15.50 2.04
C ASN A 92 -11.57 15.14 3.24
N GLU A 93 -11.75 15.88 4.33
CA GLU A 93 -10.97 15.70 5.54
C GLU A 93 -11.00 14.25 6.06
N LYS A 94 -12.15 13.59 6.00
CA LYS A 94 -12.28 12.19 6.44
C LYS A 94 -11.40 11.26 5.60
N ILE A 95 -11.42 11.40 4.27
CA ILE A 95 -10.63 10.59 3.34
C ILE A 95 -9.13 10.85 3.55
N CYS A 96 -8.73 12.12 3.63
CA CYS A 96 -7.35 12.50 3.94
C CYS A 96 -6.90 11.92 5.28
N LYS A 97 -7.74 11.98 6.31
CA LYS A 97 -7.43 11.41 7.63
C LYS A 97 -7.26 9.90 7.57
N ARG A 98 -8.07 9.17 6.79
CA ARG A 98 -7.91 7.72 6.62
C ARG A 98 -6.60 7.36 5.92
N SER A 99 -6.28 8.04 4.82
CA SER A 99 -5.01 7.81 4.11
C SER A 99 -3.81 8.16 5.00
N TYR A 100 -3.92 9.25 5.76
CA TYR A 100 -2.90 9.66 6.72
C TYR A 100 -2.67 8.61 7.82
N LEU A 101 -3.72 7.94 8.32
CA LEU A 101 -3.58 6.86 9.29
C LEU A 101 -2.83 5.65 8.69
N GLN A 102 -3.12 5.28 7.43
CA GLN A 102 -2.40 4.21 6.75
C GLN A 102 -0.90 4.56 6.60
N MET A 103 -0.59 5.81 6.23
CA MET A 103 0.78 6.30 6.13
C MET A 103 1.49 6.33 7.49
N LYS A 104 0.80 6.73 8.56
CA LYS A 104 1.36 6.66 9.92
C LYS A 104 1.70 5.24 10.30
N ALA A 105 0.77 4.30 10.15
CA ALA A 105 1.01 2.89 10.47
C ALA A 105 2.16 2.30 9.64
N PHE A 106 2.31 2.72 8.37
CA PHE A 106 3.47 2.35 7.56
C PHE A 106 4.78 2.87 8.17
N LEU A 107 4.85 4.14 8.58
CA LEU A 107 6.04 4.73 9.19
C LEU A 107 6.34 4.15 10.59
N GLU A 108 5.30 3.88 11.39
CA GLU A 108 5.37 3.17 12.68
C GLU A 108 6.02 1.79 12.53
N TYR A 109 5.66 1.03 11.48
CA TYR A 109 6.26 -0.29 11.20
C TYR A 109 7.80 -0.23 11.06
N PHE A 110 8.33 0.88 10.56
CA PHE A 110 9.77 1.11 10.42
C PHE A 110 10.39 1.86 11.60
N GLY A 111 9.61 2.18 12.65
CA GLY A 111 10.08 2.91 13.82
C GLY A 111 10.51 4.35 13.52
N ILE A 112 9.94 4.96 12.47
CA ILE A 112 10.24 6.35 12.09
C ILE A 112 9.45 7.33 12.97
N ILE A 113 8.25 6.93 13.41
CA ILE A 113 7.38 7.66 14.33
C ILE A 113 6.77 6.70 15.36
N ASP A 114 6.30 7.28 16.48
CA ASP A 114 5.60 6.60 17.58
C ASP A 114 4.06 6.57 17.40
#